data_AF-A0A1V1WTA0-F1
#
_entry.id   AF-A0A1V1WTA0-F1
#
_cell.length_a   1.000
_cell.length_b   1.000
_cell.length_c   1.000
_cell.angle_alpha   90.00
_cell.angle_beta   90.00
_cell.angle_gamma   90.00
#
_symmetry.space_group_name_H-M   'P 1'
#
loop_
_entity.id
_entity.type
_entity.pdbx_description
1 polymer ?
#
loop_
_entity_poly.entity_id
_entity_poly.type
_entity_poly.pdbx_seq_one_letter_code
_entity_poly.pdbx_strand_id
1 'polypeptide(L)'
;MDTETTGKYTFETGIYRPPSEGGSCSLLLRLTRNCPWNKCTFCGMYKDEKFMLRSSEEIKKDIDSISGIRNDLKTISRELGFGGELNRDVVIEMIRKNPSLNTNHGFSMVLEWLFSGGKTAFLQDANSLIMKSDKLIDVLRHLRKSFASLNRVTSYARSKTLARKNQEELQGIREAGLDRLHVGLETGDDKLLKKVKKGVSSEEHIAGGRQAVKAGFQLSEYWMPGLGGKERWKPHALGTARVLNEINPHYIRSRPFFPFPGTPIYEEHTRGELGMLSPREQLTELKLMIDELDVTSRVCFDHMGNCWRNGNGGLLFSQDYEGYKFPEEKSFLLKLIEEGMEAQASLWQNPL
;
A
#
# COMPACT_ATOMS: atom_id res chain seq x y z
N MET A 1 12.50 -8.99 18.58
CA MET A 1 12.46 -9.05 20.07
C MET A 1 11.00 -9.12 20.45
N ASP A 2 10.52 -10.32 20.78
CA ASP A 2 9.17 -10.50 21.32
C ASP A 2 9.20 -10.06 22.79
N THR A 3 8.75 -8.84 23.05
CA THR A 3 8.30 -8.46 24.39
C THR A 3 6.89 -9.01 24.54
N GLU A 4 6.76 -10.18 25.19
CA GLU A 4 5.48 -10.67 25.68
C GLU A 4 4.85 -9.57 26.54
N THR A 5 3.90 -8.84 25.96
CA THR A 5 3.12 -7.84 26.66
C THR A 5 2.07 -8.59 27.48
N THR A 6 2.45 -8.93 28.72
CA THR A 6 1.57 -9.49 29.75
C THR A 6 0.58 -8.41 30.20
N GLY A 7 -0.48 -8.22 29.42
CA GLY A 7 -1.57 -7.30 29.70
C GLY A 7 -2.90 -7.88 29.27
N LYS A 8 -4.01 -7.32 29.77
CA LYS A 8 -5.39 -7.69 29.37
C LYS A 8 -5.58 -7.66 27.85
N TYR A 9 -4.84 -6.78 27.16
CA TYR A 9 -4.91 -6.56 25.72
C TYR A 9 -3.58 -6.88 25.05
N THR A 10 -3.60 -7.90 24.19
CA THR A 10 -2.44 -8.32 23.41
C THR A 10 -2.86 -8.51 21.97
N PHE A 11 -2.20 -7.82 21.05
CA PHE A 11 -2.39 -7.97 19.62
C PHE A 11 -1.12 -7.53 18.87
N GLU A 12 -0.90 -8.08 17.68
CA GLU A 12 0.29 -7.80 16.90
C GLU A 12 0.03 -6.72 15.85
N THR A 13 0.96 -5.77 15.73
CA THR A 13 0.96 -4.76 14.67
C THR A 13 2.24 -4.87 13.86
N GLY A 14 2.12 -4.80 12.54
CA GLY A 14 3.23 -4.70 11.61
C GLY A 14 3.69 -3.26 11.39
N ILE A 15 4.79 -3.10 10.66
CA ILE A 15 5.43 -1.79 10.46
C ILE A 15 4.92 -1.08 9.19
N TYR A 16 4.63 -1.84 8.14
CA TYR A 16 4.45 -1.28 6.80
C TYR A 16 2.98 -1.15 6.39
N ARG A 17 2.66 0.01 5.80
CA ARG A 17 1.36 0.33 5.19
C ARG A 17 1.53 1.36 4.06
N PRO A 18 0.60 1.44 3.09
CA PRO A 18 0.58 2.51 2.10
C PRO A 18 0.31 3.89 2.72
N PRO A 19 0.78 5.00 2.11
CA PRO A 19 0.45 6.36 2.55
C PRO A 19 -1.06 6.62 2.64
N SER A 20 -1.84 6.13 1.67
CA SER A 20 -3.30 6.27 1.63
C SER A 20 -4.01 5.62 2.82
N GLU A 21 -3.47 4.52 3.35
CA GLU A 21 -4.00 3.85 4.54
C GLU A 21 -3.58 4.56 5.83
N GLY A 22 -2.42 5.23 5.82
CA GLY A 22 -2.03 6.17 6.88
C GLY A 22 -2.94 7.38 6.95
N GLY A 23 -3.20 8.05 5.81
CA GLY A 23 -4.11 9.19 5.74
C GLY A 23 -5.57 8.85 6.07
N SER A 24 -5.98 7.59 5.92
CA SER A 24 -7.30 7.11 6.32
C SER A 24 -7.36 6.64 7.79
N CYS A 25 -6.25 6.72 8.54
CA CYS A 25 -6.13 6.23 9.91
C CYS A 25 -6.57 4.76 10.08
N SER A 26 -6.30 3.90 9.09
CA SER A 26 -6.80 2.52 9.08
C SER A 26 -6.28 1.71 10.28
N LEU A 27 -7.17 0.92 10.88
CA LEU A 27 -6.79 -0.11 11.84
C LEU A 27 -5.84 -1.09 11.18
N LEU A 28 -4.68 -1.33 11.78
CA LEU A 28 -3.72 -2.26 11.21
C LEU A 28 -3.87 -3.64 11.86
N LEU A 29 -4.05 -4.66 11.02
CA LEU A 29 -4.20 -6.04 11.48
C LEU A 29 -3.24 -6.95 10.74
N ARG A 30 -2.39 -7.66 11.49
CA ARG A 30 -1.39 -8.55 10.91
C ARG A 30 -1.98 -9.92 10.62
N LEU A 31 -2.14 -10.32 9.36
CA LEU A 31 -2.62 -11.67 9.00
C LEU A 31 -1.49 -12.66 8.69
N THR A 32 -0.40 -12.11 8.16
CA THR A 32 0.83 -12.82 7.84
C THR A 32 1.98 -12.03 8.40
N ARG A 33 3.10 -12.66 8.71
CA ARG A 33 4.33 -11.95 9.06
C ARG A 33 5.21 -11.89 7.83
N ASN A 34 5.60 -10.68 7.45
CA ASN A 34 6.64 -10.40 6.46
C ASN A 34 6.25 -10.76 5.02
N CYS A 35 7.23 -11.10 4.17
CA CYS A 35 7.00 -11.32 2.74
C CYS A 35 7.34 -12.76 2.30
N PRO A 36 6.42 -13.50 1.66
CA PRO A 36 6.68 -14.86 1.20
C PRO A 36 7.66 -14.92 0.01
N TRP A 37 7.93 -13.79 -0.64
CA TRP A 37 8.86 -13.71 -1.76
C TRP A 37 10.25 -13.24 -1.35
N ASN A 38 10.30 -12.09 -0.67
CA ASN A 38 11.48 -11.44 -0.08
C ASN A 38 12.75 -11.31 -0.96
N LYS A 39 12.65 -11.54 -2.27
CA LYS A 39 13.80 -11.61 -3.19
C LYS A 39 13.98 -10.37 -4.07
N CYS A 40 13.02 -9.45 -4.11
CA CYS A 40 13.12 -8.22 -4.91
C CYS A 40 14.42 -7.47 -4.59
N THR A 41 15.15 -7.02 -5.62
CA THR A 41 16.48 -6.38 -5.43
C THR A 41 16.40 -4.95 -4.93
N PHE A 42 15.24 -4.29 -5.05
CA PHE A 42 15.00 -2.91 -4.62
C PHE A 42 14.31 -2.79 -3.26
N CYS A 43 13.80 -3.88 -2.70
CA CYS A 43 12.98 -3.85 -1.49
C CYS A 43 13.81 -4.20 -0.26
N GLY A 44 13.98 -3.28 0.69
CA GLY A 44 14.66 -3.52 1.96
C GLY A 44 13.76 -4.00 3.11
N MET A 45 12.44 -4.10 2.89
CA MET A 45 11.46 -4.10 3.99
C MET A 45 11.57 -5.27 4.98
N TYR A 46 11.83 -6.48 4.47
CA TYR A 46 11.75 -7.72 5.25
C TYR A 46 12.99 -8.61 5.08
N LYS A 47 14.13 -8.08 4.62
CA LYS A 47 15.25 -8.89 4.13
C LYS A 47 15.79 -9.90 5.14
N ASP A 48 15.79 -9.53 6.41
CA ASP A 48 16.28 -10.38 7.52
C ASP A 48 15.15 -11.12 8.25
N GLU A 49 13.93 -11.05 7.72
CA GLU A 49 12.72 -11.53 8.38
C GLU A 49 12.14 -12.76 7.67
N LYS A 50 11.75 -13.78 8.46
CA LYS A 50 11.13 -15.00 7.93
C LYS A 50 9.64 -14.81 7.70
N PHE A 51 9.15 -15.30 6.56
CA PHE A 51 7.71 -15.34 6.30
C PHE A 51 7.01 -16.36 7.20
N MET A 52 5.87 -15.97 7.78
CA MET A 52 5.01 -16.87 8.55
C MET A 52 3.53 -16.59 8.29
N LEU A 53 2.75 -17.66 8.23
CA LEU A 53 1.29 -17.59 8.31
C LEU A 53 0.88 -17.53 9.78
N ARG A 54 -0.12 -16.71 10.11
CA ARG A 54 -0.79 -16.75 11.42
C ARG A 54 -2.03 -17.64 11.33
N SER A 55 -2.37 -18.31 12.41
CA SER A 55 -3.62 -19.06 12.50
C SER A 55 -4.84 -18.13 12.55
N SER A 56 -5.99 -18.62 12.10
CA SER A 56 -7.27 -17.89 12.20
C SER A 56 -7.58 -17.50 13.64
N GLU A 57 -7.24 -18.38 14.59
CA GLU A 57 -7.49 -18.26 16.02
C GLU A 57 -6.65 -17.13 16.63
N GLU A 58 -5.36 -17.05 16.31
CA GLU A 58 -4.50 -15.94 16.72
C GLU A 58 -5.02 -14.60 16.19
N ILE A 59 -5.39 -14.54 14.90
CA ILE A 59 -5.84 -13.29 14.29
C ILE A 59 -7.18 -12.84 14.90
N LYS A 60 -8.10 -13.76 15.17
CA LYS A 60 -9.37 -13.44 15.84
C LYS A 60 -9.15 -12.96 17.27
N LYS A 61 -8.18 -13.53 18.00
CA LYS A 61 -7.81 -13.07 19.34
C LYS A 61 -7.31 -11.62 19.33
N ASP A 62 -6.56 -11.23 18.31
CA ASP A 62 -6.13 -9.83 18.12
C ASP A 62 -7.34 -8.91 17.89
N ILE A 63 -8.26 -9.32 16.99
CA ILE A 63 -9.51 -8.59 16.71
C ILE A 63 -10.33 -8.42 18.00
N ASP A 64 -10.46 -9.48 18.79
CA ASP A 64 -11.22 -9.48 20.04
C ASP A 64 -10.56 -8.59 21.10
N SER A 65 -9.23 -8.60 21.18
CA SER A 65 -8.48 -7.69 22.06
C SER A 65 -8.71 -6.23 21.70
N ILE A 66 -8.67 -5.89 20.42
CA ILE A 66 -8.94 -4.53 19.93
C ILE A 66 -10.41 -4.14 20.18
N SER A 67 -11.34 -5.07 19.95
CA SER A 67 -12.77 -4.86 20.26
C SER A 67 -12.99 -4.65 21.76
N GLY A 68 -12.27 -5.38 22.60
CA GLY A 68 -12.26 -5.20 24.06
C GLY A 68 -11.81 -3.80 24.47
N ILE A 69 -10.71 -3.30 23.89
CA ILE A 69 -10.25 -1.91 24.12
C ILE A 69 -11.36 -0.91 23.80
N ARG A 70 -11.98 -1.02 22.62
CA ARG A 70 -13.07 -0.13 22.20
C ARG A 70 -14.24 -0.18 23.19
N ASN A 71 -14.61 -1.38 23.63
CA ASN A 71 -15.76 -1.58 24.52
C ASN A 71 -15.47 -0.99 25.92
N ASP A 72 -14.29 -1.23 26.48
CA ASP A 72 -13.89 -0.65 27.76
C ASP A 72 -13.82 0.87 27.70
N LEU A 73 -13.28 1.45 26.62
CA LEU A 73 -13.28 2.90 26.41
C LEU A 73 -14.71 3.48 26.41
N LYS A 74 -15.66 2.80 25.74
CA LYS A 74 -17.07 3.21 25.75
C LYS A 74 -17.71 3.09 27.13
N THR A 75 -17.39 2.05 27.88
CA THR A 75 -17.87 1.85 29.25
C THR A 75 -17.35 2.95 30.17
N ILE A 76 -16.04 3.20 30.16
CA ILE A 76 -15.41 4.27 30.93
C ILE A 76 -16.00 5.64 30.57
N SER A 77 -16.21 5.90 29.28
CA SER A 77 -16.86 7.13 28.82
C SER A 77 -18.25 7.33 29.44
N ARG A 78 -19.06 6.27 29.52
CA ARG A 78 -20.38 6.33 30.17
C ARG A 78 -20.28 6.51 31.68
N GLU A 79 -19.35 5.83 32.33
CA GLU A 79 -19.10 5.96 33.77
C GLU A 79 -18.69 7.39 34.16
N LEU A 80 -17.91 8.06 33.31
CA LEU A 80 -17.49 9.45 33.49
C LEU A 80 -18.51 10.49 33.01
N GLY A 81 -19.67 10.06 32.49
CA GLY A 81 -20.74 10.96 32.05
C GLY A 81 -20.58 11.53 30.63
N PHE A 82 -19.67 10.99 29.80
CA PHE A 82 -19.43 11.44 28.42
C PHE A 82 -20.27 10.68 27.36
N GLY A 83 -21.25 9.88 27.77
CA GLY A 83 -22.23 9.28 26.85
C GLY A 83 -21.68 8.22 25.88
N GLY A 84 -20.42 7.80 26.00
CA GLY A 84 -19.76 6.89 25.07
C GLY A 84 -18.79 7.58 24.10
N GLU A 85 -18.68 8.91 24.15
CA GLU A 85 -17.71 9.70 23.39
C GLU A 85 -16.28 9.50 23.92
N LEU A 86 -15.32 9.45 23.00
CA LEU A 86 -13.90 9.31 23.34
C LEU A 86 -13.28 10.70 23.54
N ASN A 87 -12.60 10.90 24.66
CA ASN A 87 -11.86 12.13 24.96
C ASN A 87 -10.63 11.84 25.82
N ARG A 88 -9.86 12.89 26.16
CA ARG A 88 -8.63 12.79 26.94
C ARG A 88 -8.85 12.11 28.31
N ASP A 89 -9.91 12.46 29.02
CA ASP A 89 -10.16 11.95 30.38
C ASP A 89 -10.52 10.46 30.35
N VAL A 90 -11.29 10.03 29.36
CA VAL A 90 -11.60 8.61 29.10
C VAL A 90 -10.33 7.81 28.83
N VAL A 91 -9.42 8.34 28.01
CA VAL A 91 -8.14 7.67 27.70
C VAL A 91 -7.23 7.60 28.93
N ILE A 92 -7.14 8.68 29.72
CA ILE A 92 -6.36 8.70 30.96
C ILE A 92 -6.90 7.66 31.94
N GLU A 93 -8.23 7.57 32.10
CA GLU A 93 -8.85 6.57 32.98
C GLU A 93 -8.62 5.14 32.45
N MET A 94 -8.69 4.93 31.13
CA MET A 94 -8.36 3.64 30.52
C MET A 94 -6.94 3.18 30.84
N ILE A 95 -5.97 4.09 30.74
CA ILE A 95 -4.56 3.82 31.08
C ILE A 95 -4.41 3.61 32.59
N ARG A 96 -5.11 4.39 33.44
CA ARG A 96 -5.09 4.22 34.89
C ARG A 96 -5.59 2.82 35.30
N LYS A 97 -6.69 2.35 34.69
CA LYS A 97 -7.24 1.01 34.93
C LYS A 97 -6.40 -0.11 34.29
N ASN A 98 -5.64 0.19 33.23
CA ASN A 98 -4.79 -0.76 32.50
C ASN A 98 -3.40 -0.16 32.20
N PRO A 99 -2.49 -0.04 33.20
CA PRO A 99 -1.23 0.69 33.04
C PRO A 99 -0.31 0.19 31.91
N SER A 100 -0.39 -1.10 31.55
CA SER A 100 0.38 -1.67 30.44
C SER A 100 0.03 -1.09 29.07
N LEU A 101 -1.13 -0.43 28.93
CA LEU A 101 -1.48 0.27 27.69
C LEU A 101 -0.60 1.50 27.43
N ASN A 102 0.01 2.08 28.47
CA ASN A 102 0.89 3.25 28.31
C ASN A 102 2.16 2.94 27.50
N THR A 103 2.55 1.67 27.43
CA THR A 103 3.72 1.20 26.68
C THR A 103 3.35 0.28 25.52
N ASN A 104 2.05 0.05 25.28
CA ASN A 104 1.59 -0.76 24.16
C ASN A 104 1.59 0.07 22.87
N HIS A 105 2.54 -0.23 21.97
CA HIS A 105 2.67 0.47 20.69
C HIS A 105 1.42 0.39 19.79
N GLY A 106 0.64 -0.69 19.91
CA GLY A 106 -0.61 -0.86 19.17
C GLY A 106 -1.76 -0.02 19.73
N PHE A 107 -1.73 0.36 21.01
CA PHE A 107 -2.83 1.10 21.63
C PHE A 107 -3.02 2.49 21.02
N SER A 108 -1.92 3.23 20.77
CA SER A 108 -1.98 4.54 20.12
C SER A 108 -2.63 4.47 18.74
N MET A 109 -2.33 3.42 17.96
CA MET A 109 -2.97 3.18 16.66
C MET A 109 -4.49 2.94 16.83
N VAL A 110 -4.91 2.14 17.81
CA VAL A 110 -6.34 1.90 18.06
C VAL A 110 -7.04 3.20 18.45
N LEU A 111 -6.43 4.04 19.28
CA LEU A 111 -6.99 5.35 19.65
C LEU A 111 -7.13 6.27 18.44
N GLU A 112 -6.09 6.43 17.63
CA GLU A 112 -6.12 7.25 16.41
C GLU A 112 -7.21 6.77 15.43
N TRP A 113 -7.32 5.46 15.25
CA TRP A 113 -8.37 4.84 14.43
C TRP A 113 -9.78 5.10 15.00
N LEU A 114 -9.98 5.01 16.31
CA LEU A 114 -11.27 5.30 16.93
C LEU A 114 -11.63 6.79 16.85
N PHE A 115 -10.67 7.69 17.10
CA PHE A 115 -10.87 9.15 16.98
C PHE A 115 -11.21 9.58 15.55
N SER A 116 -10.68 8.89 14.54
CA SER A 116 -11.03 9.10 13.12
C SER A 116 -12.34 8.44 12.70
N GLY A 117 -13.06 7.81 13.63
CA GLY A 117 -14.40 7.23 13.43
C GLY A 117 -14.43 5.73 13.14
N GLY A 118 -13.27 5.04 13.18
CA GLY A 118 -13.21 3.58 13.16
C GLY A 118 -13.70 2.94 11.85
N LYS A 119 -13.46 3.58 10.70
CA LYS A 119 -14.14 3.26 9.43
C LYS A 119 -13.35 2.33 8.50
N THR A 120 -12.03 2.26 8.63
CA THR A 120 -11.19 1.51 7.70
C THR A 120 -10.23 0.56 8.43
N ALA A 121 -9.90 -0.56 7.80
CA ALA A 121 -8.89 -1.49 8.29
C ALA A 121 -7.95 -1.92 7.15
N PHE A 122 -6.69 -2.18 7.49
CA PHE A 122 -5.66 -2.61 6.58
C PHE A 122 -5.02 -3.91 7.08
N LEU A 123 -5.13 -4.95 6.26
CA LEU A 123 -4.50 -6.26 6.50
C LEU A 123 -3.03 -6.16 6.09
N GLN A 124 -2.16 -6.12 7.10
CA GLN A 124 -0.75 -5.82 6.98
C GLN A 124 0.09 -6.97 6.39
N ASP A 125 1.34 -6.59 6.10
CA ASP A 125 2.37 -7.39 5.46
C ASP A 125 2.09 -7.73 4.00
N ALA A 126 2.98 -8.47 3.36
CA ALA A 126 3.14 -8.36 1.93
C ALA A 126 2.03 -9.03 1.10
N ASN A 127 1.29 -10.00 1.65
CA ASN A 127 0.42 -10.86 0.84
C ASN A 127 -0.61 -11.67 1.66
N SER A 128 -1.60 -11.02 2.29
CA SER A 128 -2.58 -11.74 3.12
C SER A 128 -3.38 -12.80 2.33
N LEU A 129 -3.55 -12.60 1.01
CA LEU A 129 -4.24 -13.56 0.13
C LEU A 129 -3.51 -14.90 -0.03
N ILE A 130 -2.28 -15.06 0.47
CA ILE A 130 -1.61 -16.38 0.46
C ILE A 130 -2.24 -17.37 1.45
N MET A 131 -3.04 -16.88 2.41
CA MET A 131 -3.82 -17.73 3.30
C MET A 131 -4.81 -18.60 2.51
N LYS A 132 -5.19 -19.74 3.12
CA LYS A 132 -6.31 -20.54 2.61
C LYS A 132 -7.58 -19.70 2.64
N SER A 133 -8.36 -19.78 1.56
CA SER A 133 -9.49 -18.86 1.31
C SER A 133 -10.58 -18.98 2.38
N ASP A 134 -10.89 -20.20 2.83
CA ASP A 134 -11.84 -20.47 3.92
C ASP A 134 -11.44 -19.79 5.23
N LYS A 135 -10.14 -19.86 5.59
CA LYS A 135 -9.60 -19.24 6.80
C LYS A 135 -9.58 -17.71 6.70
N LEU A 136 -9.23 -17.16 5.54
CA LEU A 136 -9.28 -15.72 5.32
C LEU A 136 -10.72 -15.18 5.39
N ILE A 137 -11.67 -15.86 4.76
CA ILE A 137 -13.10 -15.52 4.79
C ILE A 137 -13.63 -15.51 6.23
N ASP A 138 -13.28 -16.54 7.02
CA ASP A 138 -13.67 -16.65 8.42
C ASP A 138 -13.12 -15.49 9.28
N VAL A 139 -11.86 -15.11 9.09
CA VAL A 139 -11.25 -13.93 9.73
C VAL A 139 -11.93 -12.62 9.31
N LEU A 140 -12.20 -12.44 8.02
CA LEU A 140 -12.86 -11.22 7.50
C LEU A 140 -14.28 -11.05 8.06
N ARG A 141 -15.06 -12.14 8.11
CA ARG A 141 -16.39 -12.14 8.70
C ARG A 141 -16.35 -11.79 10.18
N HIS A 142 -15.37 -12.33 10.91
CA HIS A 142 -15.16 -11.99 12.32
C HIS A 142 -14.80 -10.51 12.48
N LEU A 143 -13.88 -9.98 11.67
CA LEU A 143 -13.50 -8.57 11.67
C LEU A 143 -14.70 -7.64 11.43
N ARG A 144 -15.51 -7.91 10.40
CA ARG A 144 -16.71 -7.14 10.06
C ARG A 144 -17.78 -7.20 11.14
N LYS A 145 -17.97 -8.37 11.75
CA LYS A 145 -18.89 -8.55 12.88
C LYS A 145 -18.43 -7.76 14.10
N SER A 146 -17.14 -7.78 14.42
CA SER A 146 -16.57 -7.06 15.57
C SER A 146 -16.62 -5.55 15.38
N PHE A 147 -16.51 -5.06 14.15
CA PHE A 147 -16.49 -3.63 13.82
C PHE A 147 -17.45 -3.29 12.67
N ALA A 148 -18.75 -3.17 12.98
CA ALA A 148 -19.78 -2.79 12.01
C ALA A 148 -19.59 -1.39 11.40
N SER A 149 -18.75 -0.53 11.99
CA SER A 149 -18.39 0.78 11.44
C SER A 149 -17.46 0.70 10.23
N LEU A 150 -16.84 -0.45 9.98
CA LEU A 150 -15.93 -0.63 8.85
C LEU A 150 -16.70 -0.49 7.54
N ASN A 151 -16.30 0.46 6.70
CA ASN A 151 -16.78 0.62 5.33
C ASN A 151 -15.74 0.15 4.29
N ARG A 152 -14.46 0.04 4.68
CA ARG A 152 -13.40 -0.44 3.82
C ARG A 152 -12.39 -1.31 4.55
N VAL A 153 -12.09 -2.48 3.99
CA VAL A 153 -10.95 -3.30 4.35
C VAL A 153 -10.03 -3.44 3.15
N THR A 154 -8.76 -3.15 3.35
CA THR A 154 -7.74 -3.15 2.30
C THR A 154 -6.63 -4.16 2.64
N SER A 155 -5.97 -4.77 1.66
CA SER A 155 -4.79 -5.62 1.87
C SER A 155 -3.74 -5.43 0.78
N TYR A 156 -2.47 -5.68 1.09
CA TYR A 156 -1.48 -5.97 0.05
C TYR A 156 -1.69 -7.35 -0.55
N ALA A 157 -1.45 -7.47 -1.85
CA ALA A 157 -1.46 -8.74 -2.56
C ALA A 157 -0.32 -8.83 -3.58
N ARG A 158 0.09 -10.06 -3.89
CA ARG A 158 0.95 -10.35 -5.04
C ARG A 158 0.13 -10.81 -6.24
N SER A 159 0.43 -10.30 -7.43
CA SER A 159 -0.25 -10.69 -8.67
C SER A 159 -0.16 -12.19 -8.93
N LYS A 160 0.99 -12.82 -8.62
CA LYS A 160 1.16 -14.27 -8.73
C LYS A 160 0.23 -15.08 -7.80
N THR A 161 -0.10 -14.53 -6.63
CA THR A 161 -1.07 -15.17 -5.72
C THR A 161 -2.49 -15.01 -6.25
N LEU A 162 -2.82 -13.81 -6.73
CA LEU A 162 -4.10 -13.56 -7.39
C LEU A 162 -4.32 -14.49 -8.58
N ALA A 163 -3.35 -14.56 -9.50
CA ALA A 163 -3.44 -15.36 -10.72
C ALA A 163 -3.63 -16.88 -10.48
N ARG A 164 -3.26 -17.38 -9.29
CA ARG A 164 -3.36 -18.80 -8.93
C ARG A 164 -4.65 -19.16 -8.22
N LYS A 165 -5.34 -18.20 -7.61
CA LYS A 165 -6.64 -18.47 -7.01
C LYS A 165 -7.68 -18.59 -8.11
N ASN A 166 -8.71 -19.40 -7.88
CA ASN A 166 -9.82 -19.43 -8.82
C ASN A 166 -10.76 -18.24 -8.57
N GLN A 167 -11.67 -18.02 -9.51
CA GLN A 167 -12.58 -16.87 -9.47
C GLN A 167 -13.55 -16.93 -8.28
N GLU A 168 -14.05 -18.12 -7.93
CA GLU A 168 -15.02 -18.32 -6.84
C GLU A 168 -14.39 -18.03 -5.47
N GLU A 169 -13.13 -18.44 -5.27
CA GLU A 169 -12.37 -18.12 -4.06
C GLU A 169 -12.20 -16.60 -3.90
N LEU A 170 -11.85 -15.90 -4.98
CA LEU A 170 -11.65 -14.45 -4.95
C LEU A 170 -12.96 -13.70 -4.68
N GLN A 171 -14.08 -14.14 -5.29
CA GLN A 171 -15.41 -13.60 -5.03
C GLN A 171 -15.82 -13.84 -3.57
N GLY A 172 -15.62 -15.05 -3.05
CA GLY A 172 -15.92 -15.36 -1.65
C GLY A 172 -15.13 -14.48 -0.68
N ILE A 173 -13.84 -14.20 -0.97
CA ILE A 173 -13.01 -13.27 -0.18
C ILE A 173 -13.56 -11.83 -0.27
N ARG A 174 -13.96 -11.38 -1.47
CA ARG A 174 -14.55 -10.05 -1.69
C ARG A 174 -15.84 -9.87 -0.89
N GLU A 175 -16.74 -10.85 -0.96
CA GLU A 175 -18.04 -10.86 -0.29
C GLU A 175 -17.91 -10.98 1.24
N ALA A 176 -16.88 -11.68 1.73
CA ALA A 176 -16.57 -11.74 3.15
C ALA A 176 -16.13 -10.38 3.73
N GLY A 177 -15.82 -9.41 2.87
CA GLY A 177 -15.61 -8.02 3.25
C GLY A 177 -14.18 -7.53 3.08
N LEU A 178 -13.37 -8.10 2.18
CA LEU A 178 -12.14 -7.47 1.70
C LEU A 178 -12.46 -6.63 0.45
N ASP A 179 -12.32 -5.31 0.50
CA ASP A 179 -12.81 -4.44 -0.59
C ASP A 179 -11.73 -4.03 -1.57
N ARG A 180 -10.52 -3.74 -1.08
CA ARG A 180 -9.44 -3.14 -1.86
C ARG A 180 -8.16 -3.95 -1.79
N LEU A 181 -7.46 -4.03 -2.93
CA LEU A 181 -6.15 -4.66 -3.02
C LEU A 181 -5.10 -3.66 -3.52
N HIS A 182 -3.97 -3.63 -2.84
CA HIS A 182 -2.75 -2.96 -3.29
C HIS A 182 -1.77 -3.98 -3.83
N VAL A 183 -1.42 -3.84 -5.10
CA VAL A 183 -0.54 -4.76 -5.82
C VAL A 183 0.66 -3.98 -6.35
N GLY A 184 1.86 -4.49 -6.07
CA GLY A 184 3.09 -3.94 -6.63
C GLY A 184 3.35 -4.52 -8.01
N LEU A 185 3.04 -3.77 -9.08
CA LEU A 185 3.39 -4.07 -10.46
C LEU A 185 4.86 -3.77 -10.72
N GLU A 186 5.34 -2.62 -10.22
CA GLU A 186 6.67 -2.04 -10.36
C GLU A 186 7.07 -1.71 -11.81
N THR A 187 7.01 -2.69 -12.71
CA THR A 187 7.27 -2.56 -14.13
C THR A 187 6.52 -3.62 -14.95
N GLY A 188 6.06 -3.29 -16.15
CA GLY A 188 5.54 -4.25 -17.13
C GLY A 188 6.58 -4.86 -18.08
N ASP A 189 7.87 -4.56 -17.90
CA ASP A 189 8.97 -5.10 -18.71
C ASP A 189 9.55 -6.38 -18.11
N ASP A 190 9.32 -7.53 -18.77
CA ASP A 190 9.74 -8.85 -18.27
C ASP A 190 11.25 -9.01 -18.06
N LYS A 191 12.07 -8.33 -18.86
CA LYS A 191 13.53 -8.36 -18.64
C LYS A 191 13.89 -7.61 -17.36
N LEU A 192 13.22 -6.50 -17.08
CA LEU A 192 13.41 -5.75 -15.84
C LEU A 192 12.82 -6.50 -14.65
N LEU A 193 11.63 -7.12 -14.76
CA LEU A 193 11.04 -7.99 -13.72
C LEU A 193 11.99 -9.13 -13.31
N LYS A 194 12.67 -9.76 -14.29
CA LYS A 194 13.73 -10.74 -14.05
C LYS A 194 14.94 -10.13 -13.34
N LYS A 195 15.47 -9.00 -13.85
CA LYS A 195 16.62 -8.30 -13.26
C LYS A 195 16.37 -7.97 -11.78
N VAL A 196 15.20 -7.40 -11.47
CA VAL A 196 14.86 -7.00 -10.10
C VAL A 196 14.32 -8.13 -9.24
N LYS A 197 14.31 -9.37 -9.77
CA LYS A 197 13.80 -10.58 -9.10
C LYS A 197 12.41 -10.35 -8.52
N LYS A 198 11.46 -9.78 -9.28
CA LYS A 198 10.08 -9.57 -8.81
C LYS A 198 9.32 -10.89 -8.66
N GLY A 199 9.74 -11.93 -9.37
CA GLY A 199 9.23 -13.29 -9.24
C GLY A 199 7.86 -13.51 -9.89
N VAL A 200 7.57 -12.74 -10.93
CA VAL A 200 6.31 -12.71 -11.68
C VAL A 200 6.62 -12.21 -13.10
N SER A 201 5.82 -12.61 -14.09
CA SER A 201 5.86 -12.04 -15.45
C SER A 201 4.79 -10.97 -15.66
N SER A 202 4.91 -10.21 -16.75
CA SER A 202 3.89 -9.26 -17.21
C SER A 202 2.54 -9.95 -17.45
N GLU A 203 2.52 -11.16 -18.04
CA GLU A 203 1.29 -11.93 -18.23
C GLU A 203 0.68 -12.41 -16.89
N GLU A 204 1.50 -12.80 -15.91
CA GLU A 204 1.01 -13.12 -14.56
C GLU A 204 0.47 -11.87 -13.84
N HIS A 205 1.03 -10.68 -14.10
CA HIS A 205 0.46 -9.40 -13.65
C HIS A 205 -0.93 -9.18 -14.26
N ILE A 206 -1.07 -9.30 -15.58
CA ILE A 206 -2.34 -9.12 -16.30
C ILE A 206 -3.38 -10.11 -15.77
N ALA A 207 -3.03 -11.40 -15.69
CA ALA A 207 -3.93 -12.45 -15.20
C ALA A 207 -4.42 -12.16 -13.77
N GLY A 208 -3.51 -11.83 -12.85
CA GLY A 208 -3.86 -11.54 -11.46
C GLY A 208 -4.69 -10.26 -11.31
N GLY A 209 -4.34 -9.20 -12.04
CA GLY A 209 -5.09 -7.94 -12.02
C GLY A 209 -6.51 -8.09 -12.56
N ARG A 210 -6.67 -8.77 -13.71
CA ARG A 210 -7.98 -9.06 -14.30
C ARG A 210 -8.87 -9.89 -13.38
N GLN A 211 -8.32 -10.91 -12.73
CA GLN A 211 -9.07 -11.71 -11.76
C GLN A 211 -9.53 -10.88 -10.57
N ALA A 212 -8.67 -10.01 -10.04
CA ALA A 212 -9.02 -9.13 -8.93
C ALA A 212 -10.16 -8.16 -9.32
N VAL A 213 -10.06 -7.51 -10.48
CA VAL A 213 -11.13 -6.62 -10.98
C VAL A 213 -12.42 -7.40 -11.22
N LYS A 214 -12.35 -8.56 -11.89
CA LYS A 214 -13.52 -9.41 -12.16
C LYS A 214 -14.19 -9.92 -10.89
N ALA A 215 -13.43 -10.16 -9.82
CA ALA A 215 -13.96 -10.55 -8.52
C ALA A 215 -14.64 -9.40 -7.76
N GLY A 216 -14.55 -8.16 -8.26
CA GLY A 216 -15.19 -6.98 -7.68
C GLY A 216 -14.33 -6.24 -6.65
N PHE A 217 -13.02 -6.52 -6.57
CA PHE A 217 -12.11 -5.73 -5.74
C PHE A 217 -11.83 -4.37 -6.38
N GLN A 218 -11.71 -3.35 -5.53
CA GLN A 218 -11.05 -2.12 -5.94
C GLN A 218 -9.55 -2.37 -6.02
N LEU A 219 -9.01 -2.39 -7.23
CA LEU A 219 -7.60 -2.71 -7.47
C LEU A 219 -6.75 -1.44 -7.59
N SER A 220 -5.65 -1.39 -6.86
CA SER A 220 -4.62 -0.36 -6.96
C SER A 220 -3.29 -0.98 -7.33
N GLU A 221 -2.78 -0.65 -8.51
CA GLU A 221 -1.47 -1.10 -9.00
C GLU A 221 -0.40 -0.02 -8.77
N TYR A 222 0.76 -0.43 -8.27
CA TYR A 222 1.91 0.46 -8.04
C TYR A 222 2.96 0.26 -9.11
N TRP A 223 3.48 1.35 -9.66
CA TRP A 223 4.57 1.32 -10.63
C TRP A 223 5.71 2.23 -10.17
N MET A 224 6.94 1.94 -10.63
CA MET A 224 8.16 2.57 -10.11
C MET A 224 8.93 3.34 -11.20
N PRO A 225 8.56 4.60 -11.49
CA PRO A 225 9.33 5.41 -12.44
C PRO A 225 10.81 5.49 -12.06
N GLY A 226 11.68 5.36 -13.06
CA GLY A 226 13.13 5.32 -12.93
C GLY A 226 13.73 3.95 -12.66
N LEU A 227 12.94 2.91 -12.37
CA LEU A 227 13.46 1.57 -12.02
C LEU A 227 14.29 0.95 -13.16
N GLY A 228 13.96 1.26 -14.42
CA GLY A 228 14.68 0.75 -15.58
C GLY A 228 16.06 1.38 -15.81
N GLY A 229 16.35 2.50 -15.15
CA GLY A 229 17.54 3.31 -15.43
C GLY A 229 17.63 3.75 -16.90
N LYS A 230 18.78 4.31 -17.27
CA LYS A 230 19.05 4.80 -18.64
C LYS A 230 18.93 3.72 -19.72
N GLU A 231 19.19 2.46 -19.37
CA GLU A 231 19.16 1.35 -20.32
C GLU A 231 17.75 0.90 -20.69
N ARG A 232 16.82 0.91 -19.74
CA ARG A 232 15.51 0.25 -19.90
C ARG A 232 14.31 1.15 -19.65
N TRP A 233 14.48 2.47 -19.52
CA TRP A 233 13.36 3.39 -19.26
C TRP A 233 12.25 3.28 -20.32
N LYS A 234 12.59 3.20 -21.61
CA LYS A 234 11.59 3.14 -22.69
C LYS A 234 10.80 1.81 -22.70
N PRO A 235 11.44 0.63 -22.67
CA PRO A 235 10.73 -0.64 -22.47
C PRO A 235 9.93 -0.69 -21.17
N HIS A 236 10.43 -0.09 -20.08
CA HIS A 236 9.70 0.00 -18.82
C HIS A 236 8.39 0.79 -18.98
N ALA A 237 8.43 2.00 -19.54
CA ALA A 237 7.25 2.81 -19.78
C ALA A 237 6.21 2.11 -20.65
N LEU A 238 6.60 1.65 -21.84
CA LEU A 238 5.71 0.99 -22.80
C LEU A 238 5.12 -0.32 -22.25
N GLY A 239 5.97 -1.15 -21.63
CA GLY A 239 5.54 -2.41 -21.04
C GLY A 239 4.56 -2.20 -19.88
N THR A 240 4.79 -1.17 -19.05
CA THR A 240 3.91 -0.83 -17.93
C THR A 240 2.57 -0.31 -18.43
N ALA A 241 2.54 0.59 -19.41
CA ALA A 241 1.30 1.07 -20.02
C ALA A 241 0.48 -0.09 -20.61
N ARG A 242 1.12 -1.00 -21.39
CA ARG A 242 0.47 -2.21 -21.91
C ARG A 242 -0.20 -3.03 -20.81
N VAL A 243 0.54 -3.38 -19.76
CA VAL A 243 0.00 -4.20 -18.65
C VAL A 243 -1.16 -3.48 -17.96
N LEU A 244 -1.05 -2.18 -17.72
CA LEU A 244 -2.09 -1.39 -17.07
C LEU A 244 -3.35 -1.25 -17.93
N ASN A 245 -3.22 -1.06 -19.25
CA ASN A 245 -4.34 -1.03 -20.19
C ASN A 245 -5.09 -2.37 -20.19
N GLU A 246 -4.36 -3.50 -20.18
CA GLU A 246 -4.96 -4.82 -20.15
C GLU A 246 -5.71 -5.12 -18.83
N ILE A 247 -5.22 -4.58 -17.70
CA ILE A 247 -5.84 -4.77 -16.37
C ILE A 247 -6.99 -3.78 -16.14
N ASN A 248 -6.82 -2.53 -16.57
CA ASN A 248 -7.66 -1.37 -16.25
C ASN A 248 -8.01 -1.27 -14.74
N PRO A 249 -7.02 -1.08 -13.85
CA PRO A 249 -7.25 -1.04 -12.41
C PRO A 249 -8.00 0.23 -11.99
N HIS A 250 -8.47 0.30 -10.75
CA HIS A 250 -9.17 1.49 -10.26
C HIS A 250 -8.18 2.63 -9.96
N TYR A 251 -6.98 2.29 -9.46
CA TYR A 251 -5.92 3.24 -9.18
C TYR A 251 -4.58 2.77 -9.75
N ILE A 252 -3.82 3.71 -10.29
CA ILE A 252 -2.44 3.54 -10.76
C ILE A 252 -1.59 4.51 -9.95
N ARG A 253 -0.72 4.01 -9.07
CA ARG A 253 0.04 4.87 -8.15
C ARG A 253 1.51 4.90 -8.47
N SER A 254 2.04 6.10 -8.66
CA SER A 254 3.46 6.34 -8.89
C SER A 254 4.25 6.22 -7.59
N ARG A 255 5.28 5.37 -7.60
CA ARG A 255 6.25 5.19 -6.49
C ARG A 255 7.66 5.33 -7.06
N PRO A 256 8.15 6.57 -7.30
CA PRO A 256 9.43 6.79 -7.97
C PRO A 256 10.55 6.03 -7.28
N PHE A 257 11.40 5.38 -8.08
CA PHE A 257 12.47 4.53 -7.59
C PHE A 257 13.64 5.36 -7.08
N PHE A 258 14.06 5.04 -5.86
CA PHE A 258 15.32 5.49 -5.28
C PHE A 258 16.08 4.27 -4.75
N PRO A 259 17.37 4.11 -5.10
CA PRO A 259 18.20 3.06 -4.52
C PRO A 259 18.27 3.22 -3.00
N PHE A 260 17.84 2.20 -2.25
CA PHE A 260 17.81 2.26 -0.79
C PHE A 260 19.01 1.49 -0.18
N PRO A 261 19.76 2.06 0.78
CA PRO A 261 20.87 1.38 1.43
C PRO A 261 20.50 -0.01 1.96
N GLY A 262 21.40 -0.98 1.81
CA GLY A 262 21.16 -2.38 2.22
C GLY A 262 20.34 -3.20 1.21
N THR A 263 20.12 -2.69 -0.01
CA THR A 263 19.47 -3.45 -1.10
C THR A 263 20.47 -3.78 -2.21
N PRO A 264 20.35 -4.94 -2.89
CA PRO A 264 21.26 -5.29 -3.99
C PRO A 264 21.33 -4.23 -5.10
N ILE A 265 20.20 -3.58 -5.42
CA ILE A 265 20.18 -2.55 -6.47
C ILE A 265 20.91 -1.26 -6.03
N TYR A 266 20.99 -0.98 -4.72
CA TYR A 266 21.79 0.11 -4.19
C TYR A 266 23.28 -0.17 -4.35
N GLU A 267 23.70 -1.43 -4.15
CA GLU A 267 25.09 -1.82 -4.39
C GLU A 267 25.47 -1.75 -5.88
N GLU A 268 24.57 -2.12 -6.79
CA GLU A 268 24.75 -1.90 -8.24
C GLU A 268 24.92 -0.40 -8.55
N HIS A 269 24.10 0.45 -7.93
CA HIS A 269 24.19 1.89 -8.09
C HIS A 269 25.51 2.47 -7.59
N THR A 270 25.98 2.08 -6.39
CA THR A 270 27.25 2.59 -5.83
C THR A 270 28.47 2.14 -6.61
N ARG A 271 28.40 0.99 -7.31
CA ARG A 271 29.43 0.54 -8.26
C ARG A 271 29.37 1.23 -9.63
N GLY A 272 28.36 2.07 -9.88
CA GLY A 272 28.16 2.73 -11.18
C GLY A 272 27.54 1.83 -12.26
N GLU A 273 27.06 0.65 -11.90
CA GLU A 273 26.45 -0.32 -12.82
C GLU A 273 24.98 0.01 -13.15
N LEU A 274 24.36 0.90 -12.36
CA LEU A 274 23.01 1.40 -12.61
C LEU A 274 23.04 2.90 -12.94
N GLY A 275 22.92 3.20 -14.23
CA GLY A 275 22.72 4.57 -14.71
C GLY A 275 21.35 5.11 -14.32
N MET A 276 21.29 5.96 -13.29
CA MET A 276 20.06 6.60 -12.83
C MET A 276 19.57 7.63 -13.85
N LEU A 277 18.24 7.74 -13.97
CA LEU A 277 17.60 8.83 -14.69
C LEU A 277 17.69 10.11 -13.84
N SER A 278 17.98 11.24 -14.49
CA SER A 278 17.76 12.57 -13.95
C SER A 278 16.25 12.84 -13.75
N PRO A 279 15.87 13.83 -12.94
CA PRO A 279 14.46 14.20 -12.77
C PRO A 279 13.73 14.48 -14.09
N ARG A 280 14.38 15.13 -15.07
CA ARG A 280 13.80 15.40 -16.40
C ARG A 280 13.66 14.13 -17.24
N GLU A 281 14.63 13.22 -17.18
CA GLU A 281 14.54 11.92 -17.86
C GLU A 281 13.42 11.06 -17.25
N GLN A 282 13.23 11.09 -15.93
CA GLN A 282 12.06 10.44 -15.31
C GLN A 282 10.75 11.05 -15.80
N LEU A 283 10.63 12.38 -15.89
CA LEU A 283 9.42 13.00 -16.48
C LEU A 283 9.20 12.61 -17.95
N THR A 284 10.28 12.37 -18.70
CA THR A 284 10.19 11.85 -20.08
C THR A 284 9.63 10.42 -20.10
N GLU A 285 10.05 9.57 -19.17
CA GLU A 285 9.50 8.22 -18.98
C GLU A 285 8.02 8.27 -18.55
N LEU A 286 7.67 9.14 -17.59
CA LEU A 286 6.29 9.38 -17.17
C LEU A 286 5.44 9.81 -18.37
N LYS A 287 5.89 10.79 -19.16
CA LYS A 287 5.17 11.28 -20.33
C LYS A 287 4.84 10.13 -21.28
N LEU A 288 5.83 9.31 -21.62
CA LEU A 288 5.64 8.18 -22.51
C LEU A 288 4.64 7.15 -21.95
N MET A 289 4.77 6.80 -20.67
CA MET A 289 3.85 5.84 -20.04
C MET A 289 2.41 6.38 -20.03
N ILE A 290 2.22 7.65 -19.66
CA ILE A 290 0.90 8.29 -19.58
C ILE A 290 0.29 8.49 -20.97
N ASP A 291 1.09 8.83 -21.99
CA ASP A 291 0.63 9.00 -23.37
C ASP A 291 0.04 7.70 -23.94
N GLU A 292 0.68 6.57 -23.66
CA GLU A 292 0.24 5.23 -24.07
C GLU A 292 -0.90 4.65 -23.20
N LEU A 293 -1.20 5.27 -22.07
CA LEU A 293 -2.18 4.76 -21.11
C LEU A 293 -3.61 5.04 -21.59
N ASP A 294 -4.41 4.00 -21.76
CA ASP A 294 -5.82 4.05 -22.18
C ASP A 294 -6.67 3.25 -21.18
N VAL A 295 -7.16 3.95 -20.16
CA VAL A 295 -7.81 3.38 -18.98
C VAL A 295 -8.88 4.32 -18.43
N THR A 296 -9.73 3.79 -17.55
CA THR A 296 -10.71 4.57 -16.77
C THR A 296 -10.25 4.77 -15.31
N SER A 297 -8.96 4.60 -15.06
CA SER A 297 -8.34 4.62 -13.73
C SER A 297 -8.19 6.03 -13.16
N ARG A 298 -7.88 6.09 -11.87
CA ARG A 298 -7.27 7.26 -11.22
C ARG A 298 -5.75 7.13 -11.17
N VAL A 299 -5.02 8.10 -11.73
CA VAL A 299 -3.55 8.15 -11.70
C VAL A 299 -3.08 9.01 -10.55
N CYS A 300 -2.39 8.43 -9.57
CA CYS A 300 -2.06 9.08 -8.29
C CYS A 300 -0.55 9.27 -8.10
N PHE A 301 -0.19 10.41 -7.51
CA PHE A 301 1.19 10.80 -7.16
C PHE A 301 1.36 11.02 -5.64
N ASP A 302 0.53 10.34 -4.84
CA ASP A 302 0.34 10.43 -3.38
C ASP A 302 1.49 9.96 -2.49
N HIS A 303 2.71 9.90 -3.03
CA HIS A 303 3.91 9.49 -2.30
C HIS A 303 4.95 10.59 -2.40
N MET A 304 5.62 10.89 -1.28
CA MET A 304 6.62 11.97 -1.17
C MET A 304 7.74 11.91 -2.21
N GLY A 305 8.02 10.73 -2.75
CA GLY A 305 8.99 10.55 -3.84
C GLY A 305 8.58 11.23 -5.15
N ASN A 306 7.30 11.59 -5.34
CA ASN A 306 6.82 12.37 -6.48
C ASN A 306 7.08 13.86 -6.26
N CYS A 307 8.35 14.23 -6.07
CA CYS A 307 8.79 15.56 -5.64
C CYS A 307 9.23 16.48 -6.80
N TRP A 308 8.88 16.16 -8.05
CA TRP A 308 9.12 17.06 -9.19
C TRP A 308 8.46 18.41 -8.95
N ARG A 309 9.12 19.46 -9.43
CA ARG A 309 8.68 20.84 -9.21
C ARG A 309 8.12 21.46 -10.48
N ASN A 310 7.22 22.42 -10.29
CA ASN A 310 6.71 23.31 -11.32
C ASN A 310 7.60 24.57 -11.47
N GLY A 311 7.29 25.44 -12.44
CA GLY A 311 8.10 26.64 -12.71
C GLY A 311 8.19 27.63 -11.53
N ASN A 312 7.25 27.56 -10.59
CA ASN A 312 7.20 28.40 -9.39
C ASN A 312 7.86 27.75 -8.16
N GLY A 313 8.49 26.58 -8.33
CA GLY A 313 9.13 25.83 -7.26
C GLY A 313 8.17 25.03 -6.36
N GLY A 314 6.86 25.04 -6.62
CA GLY A 314 5.88 24.17 -5.96
C GLY A 314 5.93 22.72 -6.46
N LEU A 315 5.19 21.81 -5.81
CA LEU A 315 5.05 20.43 -6.30
C LEU A 315 4.30 20.41 -7.63
N LEU A 316 4.77 19.58 -8.56
CA LEU A 316 4.20 19.46 -9.90
C LEU A 316 2.85 18.74 -9.92
N PHE A 317 2.73 17.67 -9.13
CA PHE A 317 1.53 16.84 -9.08
C PHE A 317 0.82 16.96 -7.73
N SER A 318 -0.50 16.83 -7.75
CA SER A 318 -1.29 16.70 -6.53
C SER A 318 -0.84 15.48 -5.72
N GLN A 319 -0.72 15.66 -4.41
CA GLN A 319 -0.38 14.61 -3.45
C GLN A 319 -1.61 13.96 -2.82
N ASP A 320 -2.82 14.29 -3.30
CA ASP A 320 -4.04 13.65 -2.81
C ASP A 320 -4.13 12.16 -3.22
N TYR A 321 -4.98 11.40 -2.53
CA TYR A 321 -5.10 9.95 -2.72
C TYR A 321 -6.00 9.53 -3.90
N GLU A 322 -6.70 10.46 -4.54
CA GLU A 322 -7.64 10.23 -5.64
C GLU A 322 -7.07 10.61 -7.01
N GLY A 323 -5.98 11.37 -7.06
CA GLY A 323 -5.22 11.71 -8.26
C GLY A 323 -6.08 12.26 -9.41
N TYR A 324 -5.60 12.01 -10.62
CA TYR A 324 -6.21 12.47 -11.86
C TYR A 324 -7.09 11.37 -12.46
N LYS A 325 -8.35 11.67 -12.74
CA LYS A 325 -9.33 10.75 -13.32
C LYS A 325 -9.14 10.64 -14.83
N PHE A 326 -8.92 9.44 -15.33
CA PHE A 326 -8.79 9.17 -16.76
C PHE A 326 -10.12 8.66 -17.34
N PRO A 327 -10.43 9.01 -18.61
CA PRO A 327 -9.59 9.78 -19.55
C PRO A 327 -9.68 11.31 -19.40
N GLU A 328 -10.57 11.83 -18.55
CA GLU A 328 -10.95 13.25 -18.53
C GLU A 328 -9.79 14.20 -18.22
N GLU A 329 -8.88 13.80 -17.33
CA GLU A 329 -7.76 14.63 -16.88
C GLU A 329 -6.42 14.23 -17.53
N LYS A 330 -6.42 13.28 -18.48
CA LYS A 330 -5.17 12.80 -19.14
C LYS A 330 -4.41 13.93 -19.83
N SER A 331 -5.10 14.74 -20.63
CA SER A 331 -4.47 15.87 -21.34
C SER A 331 -3.96 16.95 -20.39
N PHE A 332 -4.61 17.12 -19.23
CA PHE A 332 -4.15 18.04 -18.21
C PHE A 332 -2.87 17.52 -17.54
N LEU A 333 -2.84 16.25 -17.16
CA LEU A 333 -1.65 15.63 -16.58
C LEU A 333 -0.45 15.65 -17.54
N LEU A 334 -0.66 15.42 -18.85
CA LEU A 334 0.41 15.52 -19.85
C LEU A 334 1.00 16.93 -19.95
N LYS A 335 0.16 17.97 -19.88
CA LYS A 335 0.63 19.38 -19.84
C LYS A 335 1.45 19.68 -18.58
N LEU A 336 1.03 19.16 -17.42
CA LEU A 336 1.82 19.28 -16.18
C LEU A 336 3.18 18.62 -16.33
N ILE A 337 3.25 17.43 -16.94
CA ILE A 337 4.53 16.75 -17.19
C ILE A 337 5.43 17.61 -18.09
N GLU A 338 4.88 18.22 -19.15
CA GLU A 338 5.62 19.11 -20.05
C GLU A 338 6.15 20.36 -19.33
N GLU A 339 5.32 21.03 -18.52
CA GLU A 339 5.74 22.14 -17.66
C GLU A 339 6.90 21.72 -16.73
N GLY A 340 6.77 20.56 -16.08
CA GLY A 340 7.83 20.02 -15.25
C GLY A 340 9.10 19.74 -16.02
N MET A 341 9.02 19.26 -17.26
CA MET A 341 10.21 19.05 -18.08
C MET A 341 10.94 20.38 -18.34
N GLU A 342 10.21 21.45 -18.65
CA GLU A 342 10.75 22.79 -18.87
C GLU A 342 11.38 23.39 -17.60
N ALA A 343 10.69 23.33 -16.46
CA ALA A 343 11.21 23.79 -15.17
C ALA A 343 12.50 23.04 -14.78
N GLN A 344 12.61 21.76 -15.15
CA GLN A 344 13.77 20.95 -14.81
C GLN A 344 14.96 21.28 -15.73
N ALA A 345 14.73 21.88 -16.90
CA ALA A 345 15.80 22.35 -17.77
C ALA A 345 16.42 23.66 -17.28
N SER A 346 15.62 24.57 -16.73
CA SER A 346 16.10 25.87 -16.22
C SER A 346 16.90 25.75 -14.92
N LEU A 347 16.54 24.80 -14.04
CA LEU A 347 17.27 24.54 -12.79
C LEU A 347 18.72 24.06 -12.99
N TRP A 348 19.04 23.45 -14.13
CA TRP A 348 20.41 23.02 -14.45
C TRP A 348 21.25 24.09 -15.14
N GLN A 349 20.63 25.16 -15.64
CA GLN A 349 21.34 26.29 -16.26
C GLN A 349 21.78 27.34 -15.24
N ASN A 350 21.22 27.34 -14.03
CA ASN A 350 21.64 28.15 -12.89
C ASN A 350 21.66 27.30 -11.60
N PRO A 351 22.71 26.46 -11.39
CA PRO A 351 22.89 25.81 -10.11
C PRO A 351 23.17 26.89 -9.05
N LEU A 352 22.35 26.92 -8.00
CA LEU A 352 22.53 27.79 -6.82
C LEU A 352 23.87 27.50 -6.11
#